data_AF-A0A6N7W494-F1
#
_entry.id   AF-A0A6N7W494-F1
#
_cell.length_a   1.000
_cell.length_b   1.000
_cell.length_c   1.000
_cell.angle_alpha   90.00
_cell.angle_beta   90.00
_cell.angle_gamma   90.00
#
_symmetry.space_group_name_H-M   'P 1'
#
loop_
_entity.id
_entity.type
_entity.pdbx_description
1 polymer ?
#
loop_
_entity_poly.entity_id
_entity_poly.type
_entity_poly.pdbx_seq_one_letter_code
_entity_poly.pdbx_strand_id
1 'polypeptide(L)' 'MDSVGLRDAAGRKAKAYSLGMKQRLSLAAAFLGQPRILILDEPTNGLDPEGIHWLRTSLRDFASAGGNNHHGIPYPR' A
#
# COMPACT_ATOMS: atom_id res chain seq x y z
N MET A 1 8.24 -5.75 -1.75
CA MET A 1 7.44 -6.49 -0.75
C MET A 1 7.74 -6.04 0.67
N ASP A 2 8.95 -5.55 0.97
CA ASP A 2 9.28 -4.86 2.23
C ASP A 2 8.42 -3.63 2.53
N SER A 3 8.03 -2.89 1.49
CA SER A 3 7.31 -1.63 1.54
C SER A 3 5.83 -1.70 1.99
N VAL A 4 5.26 -2.91 2.09
CA VAL A 4 3.83 -3.10 2.41
C VAL A 4 3.56 -4.04 3.58
N GLY A 5 4.61 -4.44 4.31
CA GLY A 5 4.46 -5.31 5.49
C GLY A 5 3.99 -6.73 5.14
N LEU A 6 4.14 -7.16 3.89
CA LEU A 6 3.69 -8.49 3.42
C LEU A 6 4.83 -9.50 3.26
N ARG A 7 6.06 -9.17 3.69
CA ARG A 7 7.24 -10.03 3.50
C ARG A 7 7.08 -11.40 4.16
N ASP A 8 6.54 -11.46 5.37
CA ASP A 8 6.30 -12.71 6.10
C ASP A 8 5.14 -13.53 5.49
N ALA A 9 4.27 -12.89 4.72
CA ALA A 9 3.16 -13.53 4.03
C ALA A 9 3.47 -13.86 2.56
N ALA A 10 4.63 -13.48 2.02
CA ALA A 10 4.95 -13.51 0.59
C ALA A 10 4.84 -14.92 -0.04
N GLY A 11 5.01 -15.98 0.75
CA GLY A 11 4.86 -17.37 0.31
C GLY A 11 3.44 -17.92 0.36
N ARG A 12 2.47 -17.18 0.93
CA ARG A 12 1.08 -17.64 1.06
C ARG A 12 0.29 -17.24 -0.19
N LYS A 13 -0.63 -18.11 -0.62
CA LYS A 13 -1.58 -17.77 -1.70
C LYS A 13 -2.36 -16.51 -1.31
N ALA A 14 -2.54 -15.55 -2.23
CA ALA A 14 -3.28 -14.31 -2.00
C ALA A 14 -4.71 -14.54 -1.46
N LYS A 15 -5.33 -15.71 -1.73
CA LYS A 15 -6.61 -16.13 -1.13
C LYS A 15 -6.58 -16.14 0.41
N ALA A 16 -5.44 -16.47 1.01
CA ALA A 16 -5.25 -16.60 2.46
C ALA A 16 -4.92 -15.26 3.15
N TYR A 17 -4.84 -14.17 2.38
CA TYR A 17 -4.61 -12.84 2.93
C TYR A 17 -5.89 -12.31 3.57
N SER A 18 -5.76 -11.62 4.70
CA SER A 18 -6.86 -10.84 5.26
C SER A 18 -7.29 -9.74 4.28
N LEU A 19 -8.47 -9.16 4.51
CA LEU A 19 -8.96 -8.06 3.67
C LEU A 19 -7.94 -6.90 3.63
N GLY A 20 -7.42 -6.49 4.79
CA GLY A 20 -6.42 -5.43 4.85
C GLY A 20 -5.07 -5.79 4.19
N MET A 21 -4.65 -7.06 4.22
CA MET A 21 -3.46 -7.51 3.49
C MET A 21 -3.68 -7.48 1.96
N LYS A 22 -4.89 -7.81 1.49
CA LYS A 22 -5.25 -7.72 0.07
C LYS A 22 -5.26 -6.27 -0.39
N GLN A 23 -5.80 -5.34 0.41
CA GLN A 23 -5.74 -3.91 0.11
C GLN A 23 -4.32 -3.37 0.08
N ARG A 24 -3.48 -3.72 1.08
CA ARG A 24 -2.05 -3.36 1.08
C ARG A 24 -1.35 -3.84 -0.18
N LEU A 25 -1.61 -5.09 -0.61
CA LEU A 25 -1.06 -5.65 -1.85
C LEU A 25 -1.56 -4.90 -3.10
N SER A 26 -2.86 -4.64 -3.20
CA SER A 26 -3.45 -3.91 -4.32
C SER A 26 -2.88 -2.49 -4.44
N LEU A 27 -2.69 -1.81 -3.31
CA LEU A 27 -2.10 -0.48 -3.30
C LEU A 27 -0.61 -0.52 -3.68
N ALA A 28 0.14 -1.52 -3.19
CA ALA A 28 1.52 -1.75 -3.63
C ALA A 28 1.61 -1.91 -5.15
N ALA A 29 0.70 -2.73 -5.70
CA ALA A 29 0.63 -2.99 -7.14
C ALA A 29 0.28 -1.73 -7.93
N ALA A 30 -0.65 -0.90 -7.42
CA ALA A 30 -0.99 0.38 -8.03
C ALA A 30 0.24 1.32 -8.10
N PHE A 31 1.06 1.36 -7.05
CA PHE A 31 2.28 2.19 -7.05
C PHE A 31 3.39 1.66 -7.96
N LEU A 32 3.49 0.34 -8.19
CA LEU A 32 4.47 -0.24 -9.12
C LEU A 32 4.30 0.28 -10.55
N GLY A 33 3.08 0.64 -10.94
CA GLY A 33 2.79 1.22 -12.25
C GLY A 33 3.28 2.66 -12.44
N GLN A 34 3.90 3.28 -11.42
CA GLN A 34 4.32 4.68 -11.40
C GLN A 34 3.21 5.64 -11.92
N PRO A 35 1.98 5.54 -11.38
CA PRO A 35 0.87 6.32 -11.90
C PRO A 35 1.06 7.79 -11.56
N ARG A 36 0.84 8.69 -12.53
CA ARG A 36 0.82 10.14 -12.25
C ARG A 36 -0.41 10.58 -11.45
N ILE A 37 -1.50 9.81 -11.55
CA ILE A 37 -2.77 10.08 -10.88
C ILE A 37 -3.24 8.77 -10.24
N LEU A 38 -3.56 8.82 -8.95
CA LEU A 38 -4.11 7.70 -8.20
C LEU A 38 -5.54 8.05 -7.78
N ILE A 39 -6.51 7.23 -8.18
CA ILE A 39 -7.90 7.33 -7.74
C ILE A 39 -8.17 6.14 -6.83
N LEU A 40 -8.73 6.41 -5.66
CA LEU A 40 -9.04 5.41 -4.65
C LEU A 40 -10.50 5.56 -4.23
N ASP A 41 -11.25 4.48 -4.30
CA ASP A 41 -12.60 4.41 -3.75
C ASP A 41 -12.56 3.62 -2.44
N GLU A 42 -13.04 4.24 -1.36
CA GLU A 42 -13.01 3.71 0.02
C GLU A 42 -11.71 3.00 0.45
N PRO A 43 -10.51 3.63 0.33
CA PRO A 43 -9.24 2.91 0.52
C PRO A 43 -8.95 2.48 1.96
N THR A 44 -9.70 2.97 2.94
CA THR A 44 -9.54 2.64 4.35
C THR A 44 -10.45 1.50 4.83
N ASN A 45 -11.43 1.08 4.02
CA ASN A 45 -12.44 0.11 4.45
C ASN A 45 -11.80 -1.27 4.70
N GLY A 46 -11.92 -1.84 5.90
CA GLY A 46 -11.32 -3.13 6.23
C GLY A 46 -9.81 -3.10 6.53
N LEU A 47 -9.20 -1.92 6.64
CA LEU A 47 -7.87 -1.74 7.19
C LEU A 47 -7.92 -1.69 8.73
N ASP A 48 -6.90 -2.25 9.36
CA ASP A 48 -6.58 -2.03 10.77
C ASP A 48 -6.01 -0.61 10.99
N PRO A 49 -5.98 -0.11 12.24
CA PRO A 49 -5.46 1.23 12.52
C PRO A 49 -4.04 1.47 11.98
N GLU A 50 -3.18 0.46 12.02
CA GLU A 50 -1.83 0.50 11.47
C GLU A 50 -1.83 0.64 9.94
N GLY A 51 -2.66 -0.14 9.24
CA GLY A 51 -2.85 -0.04 7.80
C GLY A 51 -3.38 1.32 7.36
N ILE A 52 -4.28 1.93 8.14
CA ILE A 52 -4.76 3.31 7.90
C ILE A 52 -3.61 4.31 8.04
N HIS A 53 -2.79 4.19 9.08
CA HIS A 53 -1.65 5.07 9.28
C HIS A 53 -0.66 4.97 8.11
N TRP A 54 -0.29 3.75 7.72
CA TRP A 54 0.58 3.50 6.58
C TRP A 54 0.01 4.08 5.28
N LEU A 55 -1.28 3.87 5.00
CA LEU A 55 -1.95 4.41 3.82
C LEU A 55 -1.86 5.95 3.78
N ARG A 56 -2.15 6.62 4.90
CA ARG A 56 -2.12 8.09 4.97
C ARG A 56 -0.72 8.64 4.73
N THR A 57 0.31 8.03 5.30
CA THR A 57 1.71 8.43 5.08
C THR A 57 2.12 8.18 3.63
N SER A 58 1.77 7.02 3.07
CA SER A 58 2.04 6.65 1.67
C SER A 58 1.45 7.64 0.67
N LEU A 59 0.20 8.06 0.88
CA LEU A 59 -0.46 9.03 0.02
C LEU A 59 0.14 10.43 0.14
N ARG A 60 0.59 10.80 1.33
CA ARG A 60 1.29 12.07 1.56
C ARG A 60 2.62 12.12 0.82
N ASP A 61 3.38 11.02 0.87
CA ASP A 61 4.66 10.91 0.16
C ASP A 61 4.44 10.96 -1.36
N PHE A 62 3.46 10.22 -1.87
CA PHE A 62 3.07 10.23 -3.29
C PHE A 62 2.68 11.65 -3.77
N ALA A 63 1.87 12.37 -2.99
CA ALA A 63 1.48 13.74 -3.31
C ALA A 63 2.66 14.71 -3.26
N SER A 64 3.55 14.56 -2.28
CA SER A 64 4.74 15.41 -2.11
C SER A 64 5.75 15.20 -3.25
N ALA A 65 5.80 14.00 -3.82
CA ALA A 65 6.62 13.67 -4.97
C ALA A 65 6.00 14.07 -6.33
N GLY A 66 4.87 14.79 -6.34
CA GLY A 66 4.23 15.26 -7.57
C GLY A 66 3.62 14.15 -8.42
N GLY A 67 3.23 13.02 -7.80
CA GLY A 67 2.73 11.85 -8.51
C GLY A 67 3.83 10.92 -9.05
N ASN A 68 5.09 11.13 -8.66
CA ASN A 68 6.20 10.25 -9.02
C ASN A 68 6.72 9.49 -7.78
N ASN A 69 6.31 8.23 -7.61
CA ASN A 69 6.93 7.35 -6.60
C ASN A 69 8.26 6.78 -7.12
N HIS A 70 9.32 7.58 -7.05
CA HIS A 70 10.70 7.15 -7.33
C HIS A 70 11.36 6.38 -6.17
N HIS A 71 10.73 6.35 -4.99
CA HIS A 71 11.21 5.61 -3.83
C HIS A 71 10.10 4.70 -3.30
N GLY A 72 10.43 3.43 -3.07
CA GLY A 72 9.51 2.48 -2.47
C GLY A 72 9.03 2.99 -1.12
N ILE A 73 7.71 3.01 -0.93
CA ILE A 73 7.10 3.58 0.27
C ILE A 73 7.44 2.69 1.48
N PRO A 74 8.09 3.18 2.53
CA PRO A 74 8.47 2.34 3.66
C PRO A 74 7.24 1.93 4.50
N TYR A 75 7.19 0.65 4.90
CA TYR A 75 6.22 0.16 5.88
C TYR A 75 6.72 0.47 7.30
N PRO A 76 5.88 0.98 8.23
CA PRO A 76 6.28 1.13 9.63
C PRO A 76 6.62 -0.24 10.23
N ARG A 77 7.70 -0.32 11.01
CA ARG A 77 8.12 -1.57 11.66
C ARG A 77 7.18 -1.99 12.78
#